data_AF-A0A942ACU0-F1
#
_entry.id   AF-A0A942ACU0-F1
#
_cell.length_a   1.000
_cell.length_b   1.000
_cell.length_c   1.000
_cell.angle_alpha   90.00
_cell.angle_beta   90.00
_cell.angle_gamma   90.00
#
_symmetry.space_group_name_H-M   'P 1'
#
loop_
_entity.id
_entity.type
_entity.pdbx_description
1 polymer ?
#
loop_
_entity_poly.entity_id
_entity_poly.type
_entity_poly.pdbx_seq_one_letter_code
_entity_poly.pdbx_strand_id
1 'polypeptide(L)'
;ESVYPLNWATADYEPTWENGWMYPLIVEAPGGVLEAQSIDEIRVCGTFPEIARTRISDTVTVIDVGQNLAGWARIRVRGERGAAVTLRYAEGLKEDGTVNQLNLRSARCSDTYILKGEGTEEWAPRFTYHGFRYVQAEISGKAELVSLTAEYVHSDVRPAGTFACSDEALNRLHRNAAITETNNLHSIMTDCPQRDERFGWLNDLGSRLYQTVYNCGMERFFPKFAADITDTMDDHGGIADTVPYFTGGRPADPVSIAYLLIPLFSYRYYGDPSVILREYDGMKKWVDFLLSRSDHFIMNYSYYGDWVPPACFEDVATDRFYVSSAYLFWHLKLFAQVAAIAGKEEDAATYASLAESSRKAFNEKYFDAGEKRYASGTQAENAIALSLGLCPPEYASAVAAHLEEDAVRHGHHSTCGNVGYRHFFYAMSDYGYTDEVLRILKNPAYPGWGYMLANGATTVWERWEAEMQNEMHSPSITPCTAVTTLGFTAIWRESPCRKTPWAAIRSRSIPGIRKRFLSSGRPLKRYAERSNPAGKERTEKSS
;
A
#
# COMPACT_ATOMS: atom_id res chain seq x y z
N GLU A 1 -20.26 -37.39 20.69
CA GLU A 1 -20.88 -37.17 19.36
C GLU A 1 -20.16 -36.03 18.66
N SER A 2 -20.23 -35.96 17.33
CA SER A 2 -19.73 -34.79 16.58
C SER A 2 -20.54 -33.56 16.99
N VAL A 3 -19.87 -32.45 17.30
CA VAL A 3 -20.53 -31.19 17.69
C VAL A 3 -21.43 -30.64 16.56
N TYR A 4 -21.13 -30.99 15.30
CA TYR A 4 -21.91 -30.61 14.13
C TYR A 4 -22.09 -31.79 13.17
N PRO A 5 -23.27 -31.97 12.57
CA PRO A 5 -23.51 -32.99 11.56
C PRO A 5 -22.77 -32.65 10.25
N LEU A 6 -22.02 -33.61 9.69
CA LEU A 6 -21.19 -33.37 8.48
C LEU A 6 -22.02 -33.13 7.22
N ASN A 7 -23.26 -33.62 7.18
CA ASN A 7 -24.19 -33.48 6.07
C ASN A 7 -25.17 -32.30 6.26
N TRP A 8 -24.94 -31.39 7.21
CA TRP A 8 -25.88 -30.30 7.50
C TRP A 8 -26.26 -29.42 6.28
N ALA A 9 -25.40 -29.37 5.26
CA ALA A 9 -25.59 -28.61 4.02
C ALA A 9 -26.05 -29.48 2.83
N THR A 10 -26.57 -30.68 3.06
CA THR A 10 -27.08 -31.59 2.04
C THR A 10 -28.61 -31.69 2.09
N ALA A 11 -29.24 -32.14 0.99
CA ALA A 11 -30.70 -32.19 0.88
C ALA A 11 -31.36 -33.27 1.76
N ASP A 12 -30.60 -34.27 2.20
CA ASP A 12 -31.02 -35.35 3.10
C ASP A 12 -30.96 -34.98 4.59
N TYR A 13 -30.37 -33.84 4.94
CA TYR A 13 -30.35 -33.38 6.32
C TYR A 13 -31.62 -32.61 6.66
N GLU A 14 -32.37 -33.12 7.65
CA GLU A 14 -33.58 -32.46 8.15
C GLU A 14 -33.22 -31.55 9.35
N PRO A 15 -33.32 -30.21 9.22
CA PRO A 15 -33.07 -29.29 10.32
C PRO A 15 -34.25 -29.29 11.30
N THR A 16 -34.00 -29.66 12.56
CA THR A 16 -35.02 -29.72 13.61
C THR A 16 -34.53 -29.05 14.89
N TRP A 17 -35.47 -28.68 15.77
CA TRP A 17 -35.14 -28.20 17.10
C TRP A 17 -34.36 -29.23 17.92
N GLU A 18 -34.65 -30.52 17.73
CA GLU A 18 -33.98 -31.63 18.42
C GLU A 18 -32.50 -31.75 18.03
N ASN A 19 -32.14 -31.37 16.80
CA ASN A 19 -30.75 -31.32 16.34
C ASN A 19 -30.14 -29.90 16.38
N GLY A 20 -30.73 -29.01 17.17
CA GLY A 20 -30.17 -27.71 17.53
C GLY A 20 -30.42 -26.57 16.52
N TRP A 21 -31.25 -26.79 15.51
CA TRP A 21 -31.63 -25.74 14.56
C TRP A 21 -32.71 -24.83 15.14
N MET A 22 -32.54 -23.52 14.96
CA MET A 22 -33.48 -22.49 15.37
C MET A 22 -33.97 -21.68 14.16
N TYR A 23 -35.13 -21.05 14.28
CA TYR A 23 -35.63 -20.16 13.23
C TYR A 23 -34.73 -18.93 13.08
N PRO A 24 -34.41 -18.51 11.84
CA PRO A 24 -33.77 -17.23 11.59
C PRO A 24 -34.73 -16.09 11.92
N LEU A 25 -34.20 -15.00 12.48
CA LEU A 25 -34.95 -13.78 12.74
C LEU A 25 -34.61 -12.74 11.68
N ILE A 26 -35.61 -11.96 11.27
CA ILE A 26 -35.39 -10.78 10.43
C ILE A 26 -34.71 -9.73 11.31
N VAL A 27 -33.58 -9.21 10.85
CA VAL A 27 -32.82 -8.14 11.51
C VAL A 27 -32.87 -6.86 10.70
N GLU A 28 -32.60 -5.72 11.35
CA GLU A 28 -32.48 -4.43 10.66
C GLU A 28 -31.31 -4.47 9.66
N ALA A 29 -31.51 -3.88 8.48
CA ALA A 29 -30.48 -3.79 7.45
C ALA A 29 -29.39 -2.78 7.87
N PRO A 30 -28.12 -2.97 7.46
CA PRO A 30 -26.98 -2.13 7.89
C PRO A 30 -26.98 -0.68 7.35
N GLY A 31 -28.09 -0.18 6.80
CA GLY A 31 -28.29 1.21 6.37
C GLY A 31 -27.65 1.60 5.02
N GLY A 32 -26.66 0.87 4.54
CA GLY A 32 -25.97 1.13 3.26
C GLY A 32 -26.74 0.66 2.01
N VAL A 33 -26.19 0.99 0.83
CA VAL A 33 -26.70 0.51 -0.47
C VAL A 33 -26.05 -0.82 -0.83
N LEU A 34 -26.85 -1.81 -1.21
CA LEU A 34 -26.34 -3.08 -1.71
C LEU A 34 -25.81 -2.92 -3.14
N GLU A 35 -24.53 -3.19 -3.33
CA GLU A 35 -23.85 -3.10 -4.62
C GLU A 35 -23.12 -4.40 -4.97
N ALA A 36 -22.91 -4.62 -6.27
CA ALA A 36 -22.12 -5.74 -6.75
C ALA A 36 -20.62 -5.48 -6.49
N GLN A 37 -19.92 -6.47 -5.93
CA GLN A 37 -18.48 -6.35 -5.69
C GLN A 37 -17.71 -6.15 -7.00
N SER A 38 -17.01 -5.02 -7.09
CA SER A 38 -16.30 -4.60 -8.31
C SER A 38 -14.83 -5.05 -8.33
N ILE A 39 -14.22 -5.33 -7.17
CA ILE A 39 -12.83 -5.77 -7.02
C ILE A 39 -12.66 -7.30 -7.20
N ASP A 40 -11.42 -7.75 -7.37
CA ASP A 40 -11.09 -9.17 -7.35
C ASP A 40 -11.24 -9.75 -5.93
N GLU A 41 -11.68 -11.02 -5.85
CA GLU A 41 -11.97 -11.70 -4.59
C GLU A 41 -10.70 -11.94 -3.77
N ILE A 42 -10.84 -12.06 -2.45
CA ILE A 42 -9.77 -12.57 -1.59
C ILE A 42 -9.70 -14.10 -1.74
N ARG A 43 -8.52 -14.63 -2.07
CA ARG A 43 -8.29 -16.06 -2.32
C ARG A 43 -6.97 -16.53 -1.70
N VAL A 44 -6.79 -17.85 -1.64
CA VAL A 44 -5.47 -18.45 -1.42
C VAL A 44 -4.67 -18.29 -2.72
N CYS A 45 -3.82 -17.28 -2.76
CA CYS A 45 -3.00 -16.89 -3.92
C CYS A 45 -1.65 -17.61 -3.98
N GLY A 46 -1.28 -18.35 -2.92
CA GLY A 46 -0.07 -19.16 -2.88
C GLY A 46 -0.01 -20.06 -1.65
N THR A 47 0.95 -20.98 -1.63
CA THR A 47 1.19 -21.87 -0.48
C THR A 47 2.67 -21.99 -0.20
N PHE A 48 3.04 -21.96 1.08
CA PHE A 48 4.42 -22.04 1.56
C PHE A 48 4.55 -23.21 2.53
N PRO A 49 5.27 -24.29 2.15
CA PRO A 49 5.54 -25.38 3.08
C PRO A 49 6.48 -24.92 4.20
N GLU A 50 6.49 -25.65 5.32
CA GLU A 50 7.51 -25.46 6.35
C GLU A 50 8.92 -25.69 5.78
N ILE A 51 9.85 -24.78 6.09
CA ILE A 51 11.27 -24.90 5.73
C ILE A 51 12.12 -25.37 6.92
N ALA A 52 11.63 -25.15 8.14
CA ALA A 52 12.26 -25.61 9.37
C ALA A 52 11.21 -25.86 10.45
N ARG A 53 11.50 -26.84 11.31
CA ARG A 53 10.67 -27.24 12.45
C ARG A 53 11.58 -27.43 13.67
N THR A 54 11.40 -26.60 14.68
CA THR A 54 12.22 -26.58 15.90
C THR A 54 11.36 -27.00 17.09
N ARG A 55 11.72 -28.11 17.73
CA ARG A 55 11.04 -28.59 18.94
C ARG A 55 11.57 -27.83 20.16
N ILE A 56 10.71 -27.07 20.83
CA ILE A 56 11.03 -26.32 22.05
C ILE A 56 10.81 -27.20 23.29
N SER A 57 9.75 -28.01 23.27
CA SER A 57 9.42 -28.99 24.32
C SER A 57 8.65 -30.17 23.75
N ASP A 58 8.16 -31.08 24.60
CA ASP A 58 7.31 -32.19 24.17
C ASP A 58 5.96 -31.74 23.58
N THR A 59 5.51 -30.55 23.94
CA THR A 59 4.21 -30.00 23.55
C THR A 59 4.32 -28.72 22.71
N VAL A 60 5.51 -28.15 22.54
CA VAL A 60 5.71 -26.89 21.82
C VAL A 60 6.71 -27.07 20.68
N THR A 61 6.29 -26.71 19.47
CA THR A 61 7.12 -26.70 18.27
C THR A 61 6.95 -25.38 17.53
N VAL A 62 8.05 -24.80 17.06
CA VAL A 62 8.05 -23.58 16.24
C VAL A 62 8.40 -23.94 14.80
N ILE A 63 7.62 -23.41 13.86
CA ILE A 63 7.69 -23.71 12.44
C ILE A 63 8.02 -22.41 11.70
N ASP A 64 9.05 -22.43 10.85
CA ASP A 64 9.41 -21.33 9.93
C ASP A 64 8.92 -21.68 8.52
N VAL A 65 8.13 -20.82 7.89
CA VAL A 65 7.69 -20.98 6.49
C VAL A 65 8.56 -20.19 5.50
N GLY A 66 9.60 -19.53 5.98
CA GLY A 66 10.67 -18.90 5.20
C GLY A 66 10.35 -17.52 4.65
N GLN A 67 9.09 -17.08 4.72
CA GLN A 67 8.61 -15.83 4.17
C GLN A 67 7.55 -15.23 5.10
N ASN A 68 7.63 -13.92 5.36
CA ASN A 68 6.58 -13.21 6.08
C ASN A 68 5.41 -12.89 5.13
N LEU A 69 4.21 -13.37 5.46
CA LEU A 69 3.03 -13.46 4.59
C LEU A 69 1.77 -13.08 5.36
N ALA A 70 0.75 -12.61 4.64
CA ALA A 70 -0.61 -12.49 5.19
C ALA A 70 -1.46 -13.71 4.81
N GLY A 71 -2.12 -14.34 5.78
CA GLY A 71 -2.97 -15.50 5.54
C GLY A 71 -3.15 -16.37 6.78
N TRP A 72 -3.06 -17.68 6.62
CA TRP A 72 -3.23 -18.62 7.74
C TRP A 72 -2.49 -19.93 7.51
N ALA A 73 -2.48 -20.81 8.52
CA ALA A 73 -1.95 -22.17 8.38
C ALA A 73 -3.06 -23.17 8.02
N ARG A 74 -2.79 -24.00 7.00
CA ARG A 74 -3.45 -25.28 6.79
C ARG A 74 -2.65 -26.37 7.48
N ILE A 75 -3.30 -27.15 8.34
CA ILE A 75 -2.66 -28.23 9.10
C ILE A 75 -3.21 -29.60 8.71
N ARG A 76 -2.34 -30.60 8.82
CA ARG A 76 -2.71 -32.02 8.92
C ARG A 76 -2.38 -32.48 10.32
N VAL A 77 -3.34 -33.09 11.01
CA VAL A 77 -3.21 -33.45 12.42
C VAL A 77 -3.86 -34.81 12.68
N ARG A 78 -3.35 -35.57 13.64
CA ARG A 78 -3.97 -36.82 14.11
C ARG A 78 -3.84 -36.95 15.61
N GLY A 79 -4.72 -37.70 16.25
CA GLY A 79 -4.69 -37.84 17.70
C GLY A 79 -5.98 -38.39 18.29
N GLU A 80 -6.10 -38.31 19.60
CA GLU A 80 -7.30 -38.67 20.34
C GLU A 80 -8.36 -37.56 20.24
N ARG A 81 -9.64 -37.95 20.31
CA ARG A 81 -10.77 -37.00 20.35
C ARG A 81 -10.61 -36.04 21.53
N GLY A 82 -10.76 -34.74 21.27
CA GLY A 82 -10.66 -33.70 22.30
C GLY A 82 -9.23 -33.25 22.60
N ALA A 83 -8.20 -33.91 22.05
CA ALA A 83 -6.88 -33.29 21.97
C ALA A 83 -6.95 -32.02 21.10
N ALA A 84 -6.01 -31.10 21.29
CA ALA A 84 -6.03 -29.82 20.59
C ALA A 84 -4.65 -29.39 20.11
N VAL A 85 -4.65 -28.63 19.01
CA VAL A 85 -3.48 -27.91 18.50
C VAL A 85 -3.83 -26.43 18.48
N THR A 86 -3.07 -25.63 19.23
CA THR A 86 -3.15 -24.17 19.20
C THR A 86 -1.98 -23.63 18.39
N LEU A 87 -2.27 -22.83 17.37
CA LEU A 87 -1.31 -22.19 16.48
C LEU A 87 -1.21 -20.72 16.87
N ARG A 88 -0.04 -20.26 17.31
CA ARG A 88 0.28 -18.84 17.54
C ARG A 88 1.13 -18.31 16.40
N TYR A 89 0.74 -17.18 15.84
CA TYR A 89 1.38 -16.59 14.66
C TYR A 89 2.25 -15.38 15.06
N ALA A 90 3.41 -15.24 14.42
CA ALA A 90 4.29 -14.08 14.61
C ALA A 90 5.20 -13.82 13.40
N GLU A 91 5.66 -12.57 13.28
CA GLU A 91 6.64 -12.15 12.28
C GLU A 91 8.09 -12.43 12.69
N GLY A 92 8.35 -12.57 14.00
CA GLY A 92 9.68 -12.78 14.56
C GLY A 92 9.69 -13.76 15.75
N LEU A 93 10.90 -14.07 16.23
CA LEU A 93 11.15 -14.96 17.36
C LEU A 93 11.75 -14.19 18.54
N LYS A 94 11.62 -14.75 19.75
CA LYS A 94 12.37 -14.34 20.94
C LYS A 94 13.71 -15.08 20.99
N GLU A 95 14.59 -14.68 21.91
CA GLU A 95 15.89 -15.33 22.14
C GLU A 95 15.76 -16.81 22.52
N ASP A 96 14.69 -17.20 23.20
CA ASP A 96 14.41 -18.59 23.58
C ASP A 96 13.88 -19.47 22.43
N GLY A 97 13.73 -18.89 21.23
CA GLY A 97 13.23 -19.56 20.04
C GLY A 97 11.70 -19.63 19.94
N THR A 98 10.95 -19.16 20.93
CA THR A 98 9.48 -19.05 20.85
C THR A 98 9.05 -17.86 20.00
N VAL A 99 7.79 -17.83 19.57
CA VAL A 99 7.26 -16.72 18.76
C VAL A 99 7.19 -15.42 19.56
N ASN A 100 7.56 -14.30 18.92
CA ASN A 100 7.42 -12.97 19.49
C ASN A 100 6.13 -12.29 19.01
N GLN A 101 5.15 -12.16 19.89
CA GLN A 101 3.85 -11.53 19.61
C GLN A 101 3.75 -10.10 20.18
N LEU A 102 4.87 -9.50 20.61
CA LEU A 102 4.88 -8.20 21.26
C LEU A 102 4.27 -7.09 20.37
N ASN A 103 4.64 -7.06 19.08
CA ASN A 103 4.16 -6.04 18.13
C ASN A 103 2.71 -6.24 17.65
N LEU A 104 2.03 -7.31 18.09
CA LEU A 104 0.65 -7.60 17.71
C LEU A 104 -0.38 -6.84 18.55
N ARG A 105 0.08 -6.19 19.64
CA ARG A 105 -0.72 -5.42 20.60
C ARG A 105 -1.88 -6.28 21.15
N SER A 106 -3.15 -5.88 20.94
CA SER A 106 -4.31 -6.63 21.44
C SER A 106 -4.76 -7.77 20.52
N ALA A 107 -4.19 -7.88 19.31
CA ALA A 107 -4.51 -8.99 18.41
C ALA A 107 -3.90 -10.29 18.95
N ARG A 108 -4.77 -11.26 19.29
CA ARG A 108 -4.34 -12.55 19.85
C ARG A 108 -3.54 -13.40 18.86
N CYS A 109 -3.83 -13.25 17.55
CA CYS A 109 -3.22 -14.00 16.45
C CYS A 109 -2.95 -15.47 16.80
N SER A 110 -4.03 -16.15 17.21
CA SER A 110 -3.98 -17.54 17.69
C SER A 110 -5.23 -18.29 17.24
N ASP A 111 -5.05 -19.49 16.70
CA ASP A 111 -6.13 -20.37 16.30
C ASP A 111 -6.04 -21.71 17.03
N THR A 112 -7.17 -22.27 17.46
CA THR A 112 -7.20 -23.59 18.12
C THR A 112 -8.09 -24.56 17.36
N TYR A 113 -7.53 -25.72 17.02
CA TYR A 113 -8.28 -26.84 16.45
C TYR A 113 -8.40 -27.98 17.47
N ILE A 114 -9.62 -28.44 17.71
CA ILE A 114 -9.92 -29.58 18.60
C ILE A 114 -10.24 -30.79 17.73
N LEU A 115 -9.48 -31.87 17.92
CA LEU A 115 -9.55 -33.06 17.09
C LEU A 115 -10.84 -33.84 17.33
N LYS A 116 -11.41 -34.38 16.25
CA LYS A 116 -12.49 -35.37 16.34
C LYS A 116 -11.97 -36.78 16.69
N GLY A 117 -10.67 -37.04 16.52
CA GLY A 117 -10.01 -38.29 16.91
C GLY A 117 -10.09 -39.40 15.88
N GLU A 118 -10.24 -39.06 14.59
CA GLU A 118 -10.49 -40.02 13.51
C GLU A 118 -9.48 -39.85 12.38
N GLY A 119 -8.51 -40.76 12.30
CA GLY A 119 -7.50 -40.77 11.24
C GLY A 119 -6.64 -39.50 11.22
N THR A 120 -6.27 -39.05 10.03
CA THR A 120 -5.63 -37.74 9.82
C THR A 120 -6.69 -36.74 9.39
N GLU A 121 -6.78 -35.65 10.13
CA GLU A 121 -7.71 -34.55 9.96
C GLU A 121 -7.00 -33.38 9.26
N GLU A 122 -7.76 -32.64 8.45
CA GLU A 122 -7.30 -31.47 7.72
C GLU A 122 -8.14 -30.26 8.08
N TRP A 123 -7.46 -29.16 8.40
CA TRP A 123 -8.12 -27.94 8.84
C TRP A 123 -7.36 -26.68 8.44
N ALA A 124 -8.11 -25.63 8.14
CA ALA A 124 -7.65 -24.26 7.97
C ALA A 124 -8.78 -23.31 8.41
N PRO A 125 -8.49 -22.11 8.96
CA PRO A 125 -9.51 -21.15 9.31
C PRO A 125 -10.20 -20.56 8.06
N ARG A 126 -11.37 -19.94 8.25
CA ARG A 126 -12.15 -19.30 7.18
C ARG A 126 -12.50 -17.84 7.41
N PHE A 127 -12.46 -17.38 8.67
CA PHE A 127 -12.96 -16.06 9.09
C PHE A 127 -11.94 -15.25 9.90
N THR A 128 -10.65 -15.50 9.67
CA THR A 128 -9.54 -14.74 10.23
C THR A 128 -8.36 -14.78 9.27
N TYR A 129 -7.37 -13.91 9.47
CA TYR A 129 -6.05 -13.99 8.84
C TYR A 129 -5.02 -13.33 9.75
N HIS A 130 -3.75 -13.66 9.54
CA HIS A 130 -2.61 -13.23 10.34
C HIS A 130 -1.47 -12.81 9.41
N GLY A 131 -0.65 -11.84 9.81
CA GLY A 131 0.66 -11.60 9.21
C GLY A 131 1.72 -12.37 9.98
N PHE A 132 2.48 -13.26 9.31
CA PHE A 132 3.43 -14.14 9.98
C PHE A 132 4.49 -14.73 9.06
N ARG A 133 5.61 -15.11 9.67
CA ARG A 133 6.61 -16.04 9.13
C ARG A 133 6.72 -17.30 10.00
N TYR A 134 6.50 -17.14 11.30
CA TYR A 134 6.66 -18.21 12.28
C TYR A 134 5.31 -18.61 12.86
N VAL A 135 5.14 -19.92 13.05
CA VAL A 135 3.96 -20.49 13.71
C VAL A 135 4.44 -21.37 14.88
N GLN A 136 4.04 -21.03 16.10
CA GLN A 136 4.22 -21.89 17.27
C GLN A 136 2.99 -22.78 17.43
N ALA A 137 3.19 -24.08 17.30
CA ALA A 137 2.19 -25.10 17.57
C ALA A 137 2.32 -25.61 19.01
N GLU A 138 1.25 -25.47 19.78
CA GLU A 138 1.11 -25.95 21.15
C GLU A 138 0.10 -27.12 21.18
N ILE A 139 0.55 -28.28 21.63
CA ILE A 139 -0.24 -29.51 21.70
C ILE A 139 -0.81 -29.70 23.11
N SER A 140 -2.12 -29.94 23.20
CA SER A 140 -2.82 -30.36 24.41
C SER A 140 -3.43 -31.75 24.23
N GLY A 141 -3.18 -32.66 25.18
CA GLY A 141 -3.58 -34.07 25.06
C GLY A 141 -2.70 -34.86 24.07
N LYS A 142 -3.21 -35.99 23.58
CA LYS A 142 -2.48 -36.83 22.61
C LYS A 142 -2.83 -36.44 21.19
N ALA A 143 -2.06 -35.50 20.63
CA ALA A 143 -2.12 -35.15 19.21
C ALA A 143 -0.73 -35.02 18.61
N GLU A 144 -0.66 -35.15 17.30
CA GLU A 144 0.52 -34.99 16.48
C GLU A 144 0.20 -34.06 15.31
N LEU A 145 0.93 -32.95 15.22
CA LEU A 145 0.94 -32.10 14.04
C LEU A 145 1.79 -32.77 12.95
N VAL A 146 1.10 -33.35 11.96
CA VAL A 146 1.73 -34.08 10.85
C VAL A 146 2.45 -33.09 9.93
N SER A 147 1.76 -32.04 9.49
CA SER A 147 2.34 -31.02 8.62
C SER A 147 1.62 -29.68 8.75
N LEU A 148 2.36 -28.60 8.51
CA LEU A 148 1.82 -27.27 8.34
C LEU A 148 2.18 -26.72 6.94
N THR A 149 1.23 -26.04 6.31
CA THR A 149 1.46 -25.25 5.10
C THR A 149 0.82 -23.90 5.30
N ALA A 150 1.59 -22.82 5.16
CA ALA A 150 1.02 -21.48 5.16
C ALA A 150 0.28 -21.25 3.83
N GLU A 151 -0.97 -20.84 3.91
CA GLU A 151 -1.77 -20.39 2.79
C GLU A 151 -1.65 -18.86 2.71
N TYR A 152 -1.11 -18.38 1.61
CA TYR A 152 -0.94 -16.96 1.34
C TYR A 152 -2.24 -16.40 0.78
N VAL A 153 -2.87 -15.49 1.52
CA VAL A 153 -4.23 -15.02 1.25
C VAL A 153 -4.24 -13.52 1.06
N HIS A 154 -4.75 -13.06 -0.07
CA HIS A 154 -4.98 -11.64 -0.35
C HIS A 154 -5.98 -11.49 -1.50
N SER A 155 -6.33 -10.25 -1.84
CA SER A 155 -7.15 -9.93 -3.02
C SER A 155 -6.37 -10.37 -4.27
N ASP A 156 -6.97 -11.24 -5.10
CA ASP A 156 -6.36 -11.92 -6.25
C ASP A 156 -6.16 -10.97 -7.45
N VAL A 157 -5.46 -9.85 -7.20
CA VAL A 157 -5.10 -8.88 -8.22
C VAL A 157 -4.05 -9.50 -9.15
N ARG A 158 -4.21 -9.28 -10.45
CA ARG A 158 -3.22 -9.79 -11.41
C ARG A 158 -1.85 -9.12 -11.18
N PRO A 159 -0.73 -9.84 -11.35
CA PRO A 159 0.58 -9.21 -11.44
C PRO A 159 0.67 -8.27 -12.65
N ALA A 160 1.15 -7.04 -12.47
CA ALA A 160 1.30 -6.05 -13.54
C ALA A 160 2.72 -6.00 -14.13
N GLY A 161 3.74 -6.30 -13.33
CA GLY A 161 5.14 -6.17 -13.72
C GLY A 161 6.07 -7.12 -12.97
N THR A 162 7.29 -7.24 -13.48
CA THR A 162 8.37 -8.01 -12.87
C THR A 162 9.69 -7.23 -12.98
N PHE A 163 10.61 -7.47 -12.05
CA PHE A 163 11.92 -6.83 -11.99
C PHE A 163 13.03 -7.84 -11.77
N ALA A 164 14.16 -7.64 -12.46
CA ALA A 164 15.41 -8.35 -12.20
C ALA A 164 16.63 -7.52 -12.64
N CYS A 165 17.71 -7.60 -11.89
CA CYS A 165 19.00 -7.03 -12.22
C CYS A 165 20.14 -7.94 -11.76
N SER A 166 21.39 -7.54 -12.06
CA SER A 166 22.58 -8.29 -11.67
C SER A 166 22.92 -8.19 -10.18
N ASP A 167 22.27 -7.30 -9.43
CA ASP A 167 22.50 -7.11 -8.00
C ASP A 167 21.41 -7.82 -7.19
N GLU A 168 21.81 -8.89 -6.48
CA GLU A 168 20.85 -9.72 -5.75
C GLU A 168 20.21 -9.01 -4.55
N ALA A 169 20.89 -8.03 -3.95
CA ALA A 169 20.27 -7.24 -2.88
C ALA A 169 19.09 -6.44 -3.43
N LEU A 170 19.24 -5.79 -4.59
CA LEU A 170 18.14 -5.06 -5.23
C LEU A 170 17.00 -5.99 -5.67
N ASN A 171 17.32 -7.19 -6.17
CA ASN A 171 16.30 -8.19 -6.49
C ASN A 171 15.50 -8.60 -5.24
N ARG A 172 16.20 -8.85 -4.11
CA ARG A 172 15.56 -9.15 -2.83
C ARG A 172 14.70 -8.00 -2.32
N LEU A 173 15.21 -6.76 -2.35
CA LEU A 173 14.43 -5.58 -1.97
C LEU A 173 13.14 -5.45 -2.77
N HIS A 174 13.21 -5.66 -4.09
CA HIS A 174 12.02 -5.64 -4.94
C HIS A 174 11.02 -6.73 -4.55
N ARG A 175 11.50 -7.98 -4.36
CA ARG A 175 10.63 -9.09 -3.95
C ARG A 175 9.96 -8.82 -2.61
N ASN A 176 10.72 -8.36 -1.62
CA ASN A 176 10.20 -8.00 -0.30
C ASN A 176 9.11 -6.93 -0.43
N ALA A 177 9.35 -5.86 -1.20
CA ALA A 177 8.37 -4.80 -1.43
C ALA A 177 7.11 -5.28 -2.15
N ALA A 178 7.22 -6.13 -3.16
CA ALA A 178 6.07 -6.67 -3.88
C ALA A 178 5.21 -7.57 -2.96
N ILE A 179 5.82 -8.47 -2.18
CA ILE A 179 5.12 -9.31 -1.21
C ILE A 179 4.48 -8.45 -0.11
N THR A 180 5.19 -7.42 0.35
CA THR A 180 4.68 -6.46 1.34
C THR A 180 3.41 -5.77 0.84
N GLU A 181 3.37 -5.39 -0.44
CA GLU A 181 2.19 -4.77 -1.02
C GLU A 181 1.01 -5.74 -1.07
N THR A 182 1.22 -6.95 -1.58
CA THR A 182 0.13 -7.95 -1.67
C THR A 182 -0.31 -8.47 -0.31
N ASN A 183 0.58 -8.54 0.69
CA ASN A 183 0.20 -8.79 2.10
C ASN A 183 -0.81 -7.76 2.62
N ASN A 184 -0.85 -6.57 2.04
CA ASN A 184 -1.70 -5.47 2.47
C ASN A 184 -2.89 -5.21 1.54
N LEU A 185 -3.26 -6.18 0.69
CA LEU A 185 -4.44 -6.10 -0.17
C LEU A 185 -5.51 -7.07 0.35
N HIS A 186 -6.28 -6.66 1.35
CA HIS A 186 -7.37 -7.46 1.93
C HIS A 186 -8.69 -6.69 1.80
N SER A 187 -9.26 -6.63 0.59
CA SER A 187 -10.45 -5.82 0.20
C SER A 187 -10.28 -4.28 0.28
N ILE A 188 -9.32 -3.82 1.07
CA ILE A 188 -8.81 -2.45 1.22
C ILE A 188 -7.27 -2.49 1.19
N MET A 189 -6.63 -1.32 1.06
CA MET A 189 -5.17 -1.20 1.09
C MET A 189 -4.69 -0.93 2.52
N THR A 190 -4.38 -1.98 3.29
CA THR A 190 -4.06 -1.86 4.71
C THR A 190 -2.66 -1.29 4.97
N ASP A 191 -2.44 -0.68 6.13
CA ASP A 191 -1.11 -0.35 6.66
C ASP A 191 -0.30 -1.62 6.95
N CYS A 192 -0.91 -2.55 7.68
CA CYS A 192 -0.25 -3.79 8.09
C CYS A 192 -1.24 -4.97 8.19
N PRO A 193 -0.78 -6.23 8.03
CA PRO A 193 -1.68 -7.40 8.06
C PRO A 193 -1.80 -8.10 9.42
N GLN A 194 -0.95 -7.80 10.41
CA GLN A 194 -0.75 -8.65 11.59
C GLN A 194 -1.41 -8.15 12.87
N ARG A 195 -1.27 -6.86 13.23
CA ARG A 195 -1.74 -6.33 14.52
C ARG A 195 -3.23 -5.96 14.49
N ASP A 196 -3.73 -5.45 15.59
CA ASP A 196 -5.10 -4.94 15.80
C ASP A 196 -5.37 -3.60 15.09
N GLU A 197 -4.94 -3.47 13.83
CA GLU A 197 -5.08 -2.25 13.02
C GLU A 197 -5.68 -2.56 11.65
N ARG A 198 -4.85 -2.91 10.66
CA ARG A 198 -5.29 -3.40 9.34
C ARG A 198 -6.25 -2.41 8.67
N PHE A 199 -5.96 -1.11 8.77
CA PHE A 199 -6.81 -0.03 8.26
C PHE A 199 -6.24 0.57 6.99
N GLY A 200 -7.13 1.13 6.16
CA GLY A 200 -6.74 1.83 4.93
C GLY A 200 -6.24 3.24 5.19
N TRP A 201 -5.05 3.39 5.79
CA TRP A 201 -4.42 4.68 6.09
C TRP A 201 -4.00 5.42 4.82
N LEU A 202 -4.55 6.63 4.59
CA LEU A 202 -4.35 7.37 3.34
C LEU A 202 -2.97 8.04 3.23
N ASN A 203 -2.36 8.42 4.35
CA ASN A 203 -1.02 9.00 4.39
C ASN A 203 0.04 8.01 3.88
N ASP A 204 -0.11 6.72 4.16
CA ASP A 204 0.77 5.64 3.68
C ASP A 204 0.76 5.50 2.16
N LEU A 205 -0.38 5.76 1.54
CA LEU A 205 -0.59 5.51 0.11
C LEU A 205 0.12 6.54 -0.78
N GLY A 206 0.42 7.74 -0.27
CA GLY A 206 1.13 8.78 -1.03
C GLY A 206 2.50 8.36 -1.56
N SER A 207 3.18 7.47 -0.83
CA SER A 207 4.46 6.87 -1.24
C SER A 207 4.25 5.51 -1.92
N ARG A 208 3.36 4.66 -1.39
CA ARG A 208 3.13 3.28 -1.84
C ARG A 208 2.50 3.14 -3.24
N LEU A 209 1.54 3.99 -3.59
CA LEU A 209 0.79 3.84 -4.86
C LEU A 209 1.71 3.78 -6.10
N TYR A 210 2.87 4.44 -6.04
CA TYR A 210 3.84 4.49 -7.13
C TYR A 210 4.43 3.12 -7.43
N GLN A 211 4.69 2.30 -6.41
CA GLN A 211 5.16 0.93 -6.64
C GLN A 211 4.00 -0.03 -6.90
N THR A 212 2.84 0.18 -6.26
CA THR A 212 1.64 -0.65 -6.44
C THR A 212 1.27 -0.78 -7.91
N VAL A 213 1.18 0.32 -8.66
CA VAL A 213 0.78 0.29 -10.08
C VAL A 213 1.77 -0.42 -11.01
N TYR A 214 3.03 -0.56 -10.60
CA TYR A 214 4.04 -1.32 -11.36
C TYR A 214 4.00 -2.82 -11.03
N ASN A 215 3.53 -3.20 -9.85
CA ASN A 215 3.54 -4.58 -9.36
C ASN A 215 2.17 -5.27 -9.48
N CYS A 216 1.08 -4.54 -9.27
CA CYS A 216 -0.29 -5.04 -9.15
C CYS A 216 -1.24 -4.38 -10.17
N GLY A 217 -2.14 -5.18 -10.75
CA GLY A 217 -3.22 -4.70 -11.62
C GLY A 217 -4.36 -4.13 -10.78
N MET A 218 -4.40 -2.80 -10.66
CA MET A 218 -5.34 -2.10 -9.79
C MET A 218 -6.56 -1.52 -10.51
N GLU A 219 -6.78 -1.88 -11.78
CA GLU A 219 -7.88 -1.32 -12.59
C GLU A 219 -9.28 -1.53 -12.01
N ARG A 220 -9.48 -2.59 -11.21
CA ARG A 220 -10.75 -2.87 -10.51
C ARG A 220 -10.75 -2.34 -9.08
N PHE A 221 -9.59 -2.34 -8.44
CA PHE A 221 -9.43 -1.99 -7.03
C PHE A 221 -9.51 -0.47 -6.81
N PHE A 222 -8.81 0.31 -7.63
CA PHE A 222 -8.77 1.77 -7.51
C PHE A 222 -10.13 2.46 -7.61
N PRO A 223 -11.03 2.10 -8.56
CA PRO A 223 -12.38 2.65 -8.59
C PRO A 223 -13.14 2.47 -7.27
N LYS A 224 -13.09 1.26 -6.68
CA LYS A 224 -13.76 0.95 -5.41
C LYS A 224 -13.15 1.72 -4.26
N PHE A 225 -11.82 1.70 -4.14
CA PHE A 225 -11.14 2.37 -3.03
C PHE A 225 -11.27 3.90 -3.10
N ALA A 226 -11.35 4.49 -4.29
CA ALA A 226 -11.66 5.91 -4.45
C ALA A 226 -13.07 6.28 -3.96
N ALA A 227 -14.07 5.42 -4.25
CA ALA A 227 -15.43 5.59 -3.74
C ALA A 227 -15.47 5.45 -2.21
N ASP A 228 -14.75 4.46 -1.65
CA ASP A 228 -14.65 4.31 -0.19
C ASP A 228 -14.09 5.58 0.48
N ILE A 229 -13.13 6.28 -0.16
CA ILE A 229 -12.60 7.57 0.36
C ILE A 229 -13.73 8.61 0.38
N THR A 230 -14.48 8.74 -0.71
CA THR A 230 -15.61 9.66 -0.84
C THR A 230 -16.67 9.39 0.24
N ASP A 231 -16.93 8.13 0.58
CA ASP A 231 -17.90 7.75 1.62
C ASP A 231 -17.49 8.20 3.03
N THR A 232 -16.20 8.51 3.25
CA THR A 232 -15.71 9.10 4.51
C THR A 232 -15.84 10.62 4.58
N MET A 233 -16.26 11.28 3.50
CA MET A 233 -16.33 12.73 3.44
C MET A 233 -17.40 13.28 4.37
N ASP A 234 -17.11 14.36 5.09
CA ASP A 234 -18.09 15.13 5.85
C ASP A 234 -18.77 16.23 5.00
N ASP A 235 -19.76 16.91 5.57
CA ASP A 235 -20.50 17.99 4.88
C ASP A 235 -19.63 19.20 4.50
N HIS A 236 -18.43 19.32 5.09
CA HIS A 236 -17.48 20.40 4.83
C HIS A 236 -16.41 20.01 3.79
N GLY A 237 -16.42 18.77 3.28
CA GLY A 237 -15.46 18.26 2.31
C GLY A 237 -14.23 17.59 2.93
N GLY A 238 -14.18 17.44 4.26
CA GLY A 238 -13.11 16.73 4.96
C GLY A 238 -13.25 15.21 4.80
N ILE A 239 -12.24 14.55 4.22
CA ILE A 239 -12.14 13.07 4.19
C ILE A 239 -11.54 12.55 5.51
N ALA A 240 -11.60 11.25 5.78
CA ALA A 240 -10.97 10.66 6.96
C ALA A 240 -9.57 10.07 6.68
N ASP A 241 -8.75 9.93 7.73
CA ASP A 241 -7.40 9.34 7.62
C ASP A 241 -7.43 7.85 7.27
N THR A 242 -8.45 7.12 7.73
CA THR A 242 -8.64 5.69 7.42
C THR A 242 -9.87 5.47 6.55
N VAL A 243 -9.75 4.52 5.63
CA VAL A 243 -10.80 4.17 4.67
C VAL A 243 -10.99 2.65 4.61
N PRO A 244 -12.17 2.13 4.98
CA PRO A 244 -13.31 2.82 5.61
C PRO A 244 -12.95 3.45 6.96
N TYR A 245 -13.71 4.47 7.38
CA TYR A 245 -13.41 5.19 8.61
C TYR A 245 -13.74 4.35 9.86
N PHE A 246 -12.71 4.12 10.68
CA PHE A 246 -12.86 3.54 12.01
C PHE A 246 -12.02 4.29 13.07
N THR A 247 -10.83 4.77 12.67
CA THR A 247 -9.89 5.47 13.55
C THR A 247 -9.15 6.57 12.81
N GLY A 248 -8.39 7.40 13.53
CA GLY A 248 -7.67 8.54 12.97
C GLY A 248 -8.52 9.81 12.86
N GLY A 249 -7.94 10.84 12.25
CA GLY A 249 -8.55 12.14 12.05
C GLY A 249 -9.66 12.12 11.00
N ARG A 250 -10.67 12.95 11.24
CA ARG A 250 -11.68 13.37 10.27
C ARG A 250 -11.95 14.86 10.56
N PRO A 251 -11.29 15.79 9.84
CA PRO A 251 -10.60 15.61 8.56
C PRO A 251 -9.26 14.87 8.66
N ALA A 252 -8.81 14.33 7.53
CA ALA A 252 -7.52 13.70 7.36
C ALA A 252 -6.35 14.70 7.38
N ASP A 253 -5.13 14.19 7.57
CA ASP A 253 -3.89 14.95 7.42
C ASP A 253 -3.75 15.47 5.97
N PRO A 254 -3.25 16.70 5.75
CA PRO A 254 -2.98 17.22 4.40
C PRO A 254 -2.06 16.33 3.56
N VAL A 255 -1.23 15.49 4.17
CA VAL A 255 -0.36 14.53 3.44
C VAL A 255 -1.13 13.43 2.71
N SER A 256 -2.44 13.28 2.96
CA SER A 256 -3.34 12.30 2.33
C SER A 256 -3.66 12.65 0.87
N ILE A 257 -2.64 12.58 0.00
CA ILE A 257 -2.70 12.86 -1.44
C ILE A 257 -3.32 11.71 -2.27
N ALA A 258 -3.55 10.56 -1.64
CA ALA A 258 -4.02 9.33 -2.29
C ALA A 258 -5.33 9.53 -3.06
N TYR A 259 -6.24 10.36 -2.54
CA TYR A 259 -7.54 10.62 -3.15
C TYR A 259 -7.44 11.22 -4.57
N LEU A 260 -6.39 12.00 -4.85
CA LEU A 260 -6.13 12.53 -6.19
C LEU A 260 -5.24 11.59 -7.02
N LEU A 261 -4.28 10.91 -6.37
CA LEU A 261 -3.37 10.00 -7.08
C LEU A 261 -4.08 8.77 -7.66
N ILE A 262 -5.02 8.17 -6.92
CA ILE A 262 -5.70 6.95 -7.36
C ILE A 262 -6.46 7.17 -8.68
N PRO A 263 -7.33 8.19 -8.83
CA PRO A 263 -8.00 8.47 -10.10
C PRO A 263 -7.01 8.82 -11.23
N LEU A 264 -5.99 9.64 -10.93
CA LEU A 264 -4.94 10.00 -11.91
C LEU A 264 -4.15 8.78 -12.38
N PHE A 265 -3.84 7.83 -11.50
CA PHE A 265 -3.16 6.59 -11.84
C PHE A 265 -4.06 5.64 -12.61
N SER A 266 -5.36 5.59 -12.28
CA SER A 266 -6.33 4.84 -13.06
C SER A 266 -6.37 5.31 -14.52
N TYR A 267 -6.44 6.63 -14.71
CA TYR A 267 -6.37 7.23 -16.04
C TYR A 267 -5.01 6.96 -16.72
N ARG A 268 -3.90 7.20 -16.01
CA ARG A 268 -2.56 7.13 -16.59
C ARG A 268 -2.14 5.72 -16.98
N TYR A 269 -2.35 4.74 -16.13
CA TYR A 269 -1.80 3.39 -16.30
C TYR A 269 -2.82 2.41 -16.90
N TYR A 270 -4.11 2.63 -16.65
CA TYR A 270 -5.19 1.76 -17.13
C TYR A 270 -6.08 2.42 -18.19
N GLY A 271 -5.92 3.72 -18.44
CA GLY A 271 -6.67 4.44 -19.47
C GLY A 271 -8.13 4.72 -19.08
N ASP A 272 -8.47 4.63 -17.80
CA ASP A 272 -9.84 4.82 -17.30
C ASP A 272 -10.05 6.22 -16.72
N PRO A 273 -10.69 7.16 -17.45
CA PRO A 273 -11.05 8.46 -16.92
C PRO A 273 -12.29 8.41 -16.01
N SER A 274 -13.03 7.30 -15.97
CA SER A 274 -14.32 7.25 -15.29
C SER A 274 -14.22 7.45 -13.77
N VAL A 275 -13.10 7.06 -13.17
CA VAL A 275 -12.82 7.34 -11.75
C VAL A 275 -12.71 8.85 -11.51
N ILE A 276 -11.96 9.57 -12.37
CA ILE A 276 -11.85 11.03 -12.29
C ILE A 276 -13.23 11.69 -12.43
N LEU A 277 -14.03 11.22 -13.38
CA LEU A 277 -15.35 11.80 -13.66
C LEU A 277 -16.35 11.57 -12.52
N ARG A 278 -16.32 10.39 -11.88
CA ARG A 278 -17.20 10.06 -10.75
C ARG A 278 -16.81 10.80 -9.48
N GLU A 279 -15.51 10.83 -9.16
CA GLU A 279 -15.02 11.40 -7.90
C GLU A 279 -14.68 12.90 -8.01
N TYR A 280 -14.97 13.55 -9.15
CA TYR A 280 -14.57 14.93 -9.42
C TYR A 280 -14.99 15.91 -8.32
N ASP A 281 -16.28 15.89 -7.98
CA ASP A 281 -16.86 16.83 -7.02
C ASP A 281 -16.32 16.60 -5.61
N GLY A 282 -16.08 15.35 -5.23
CA GLY A 282 -15.46 15.00 -3.95
C GLY A 282 -14.00 15.46 -3.89
N MET A 283 -13.20 15.18 -4.91
CA MET A 283 -11.82 15.68 -4.99
C MET A 283 -11.77 17.21 -4.94
N LYS A 284 -12.72 17.90 -5.59
CA LYS A 284 -12.81 19.36 -5.54
C LYS A 284 -13.08 19.86 -4.12
N LYS A 285 -14.09 19.29 -3.46
CA LYS A 285 -14.45 19.63 -2.08
C LYS A 285 -13.28 19.43 -1.12
N TRP A 286 -12.52 18.34 -1.27
CA TRP A 286 -11.34 18.09 -0.44
C TRP A 286 -10.24 19.14 -0.64
N VAL A 287 -9.94 19.49 -1.89
CA VAL A 287 -8.91 20.49 -2.20
C VAL A 287 -9.34 21.88 -1.72
N ASP A 288 -10.62 22.23 -1.91
CA ASP A 288 -11.20 23.49 -1.41
C ASP A 288 -11.23 23.54 0.11
N PHE A 289 -11.54 22.41 0.77
CA PHE A 289 -11.46 22.26 2.21
C PHE A 289 -10.04 22.54 2.70
N LEU A 290 -9.02 21.89 2.14
CA LEU A 290 -7.62 22.14 2.52
C LEU A 290 -7.23 23.60 2.32
N LEU A 291 -7.63 24.21 1.19
CA LEU A 291 -7.37 25.61 0.90
C LEU A 291 -8.02 26.53 1.95
N SER A 292 -9.26 26.26 2.34
CA SER A 292 -10.00 27.00 3.38
C SER A 292 -9.38 26.87 4.78
N ARG A 293 -8.59 25.82 5.00
CA ARG A 293 -7.87 25.53 6.26
C ARG A 293 -6.44 26.07 6.24
N SER A 294 -6.01 26.67 5.14
CA SER A 294 -4.72 27.33 5.02
C SER A 294 -4.82 28.84 5.32
N ASP A 295 -3.74 29.42 5.80
CA ASP A 295 -3.57 30.87 5.88
C ASP A 295 -2.54 31.30 4.85
N HIS A 296 -2.95 32.10 3.86
CA HIS A 296 -2.09 32.47 2.72
C HIS A 296 -1.36 31.27 2.08
N PHE A 297 -2.07 30.16 1.85
CA PHE A 297 -1.54 28.88 1.32
C PHE A 297 -0.55 28.12 2.21
N ILE A 298 -0.43 28.52 3.48
CA ILE A 298 0.39 27.84 4.47
C ILE A 298 -0.53 27.09 5.43
N MET A 299 -0.31 25.79 5.56
CA MET A 299 -1.10 24.94 6.45
C MET A 299 -0.75 25.22 7.92
N ASN A 300 -1.77 25.19 8.78
CA ASN A 300 -1.64 25.39 10.23
C ASN A 300 -2.01 24.14 11.05
N TYR A 301 -2.26 23.01 10.38
CA TYR A 301 -2.53 21.73 11.02
C TYR A 301 -1.77 20.61 10.31
N SER A 302 -1.35 19.62 11.10
CA SER A 302 -0.71 18.38 10.67
C SER A 302 -0.72 17.40 11.83
N TYR A 303 -1.01 16.14 11.56
CA TYR A 303 -1.04 15.04 12.50
C TYR A 303 0.24 14.20 12.42
N TYR A 304 0.73 13.93 11.20
CA TYR A 304 1.81 12.95 10.97
C TYR A 304 3.11 13.55 10.42
N GLY A 305 3.05 14.53 9.51
CA GLY A 305 4.23 15.10 8.86
C GLY A 305 5.08 14.05 8.14
N ASP A 306 6.41 14.12 8.29
CA ASP A 306 7.32 13.09 7.78
C ASP A 306 7.47 11.92 8.76
N TRP A 307 6.42 11.10 8.84
CA TRP A 307 6.24 10.06 9.86
C TRP A 307 7.39 9.03 9.93
N VAL A 308 7.88 8.75 11.14
CA VAL A 308 8.90 7.72 11.48
C VAL A 308 10.22 7.89 10.71
N PRO A 309 10.92 9.04 10.88
CA PRO A 309 12.33 9.11 10.48
C PRO A 309 13.17 8.16 11.35
N PRO A 310 14.37 7.74 10.90
CA PRO A 310 15.20 6.84 11.70
C PRO A 310 15.62 7.43 13.04
N ALA A 311 15.46 6.68 14.13
CA ALA A 311 15.65 7.21 15.48
C ALA A 311 17.11 7.57 15.83
N CYS A 312 18.11 7.07 15.09
CA CYS A 312 19.52 7.44 15.33
C CYS A 312 19.87 8.86 14.93
N PHE A 313 19.03 9.54 14.16
CA PHE A 313 19.26 10.90 13.70
C PHE A 313 18.41 11.87 14.53
N GLU A 314 18.69 11.96 15.83
CA GLU A 314 17.90 12.71 16.82
C GLU A 314 17.83 14.22 16.51
N ASP A 315 18.80 14.75 15.78
CA ASP A 315 18.88 16.15 15.36
C ASP A 315 18.11 16.45 14.06
N VAL A 316 17.63 15.42 13.36
CA VAL A 316 16.83 15.56 12.14
C VAL A 316 15.35 15.70 12.50
N ALA A 317 14.84 16.93 12.37
CA ALA A 317 13.44 17.24 12.60
C ALA A 317 12.85 18.04 11.43
N THR A 318 12.11 17.33 10.57
CA THR A 318 11.35 17.91 9.46
C THR A 318 10.13 18.68 9.99
N ASP A 319 9.92 19.94 9.57
CA ASP A 319 8.74 20.71 9.96
C ASP A 319 7.44 20.10 9.38
N ARG A 320 6.52 19.65 10.25
CA ARG A 320 5.23 19.08 9.83
C ARG A 320 4.34 20.07 9.05
N PHE A 321 4.42 21.36 9.35
CA PHE A 321 3.67 22.39 8.63
C PHE A 321 4.30 22.70 7.28
N TYR A 322 5.63 22.58 7.17
CA TYR A 322 6.33 22.58 5.89
C TYR A 322 5.79 21.46 4.99
N VAL A 323 5.78 20.22 5.48
CA VAL A 323 5.31 19.05 4.70
C VAL A 323 3.86 19.25 4.26
N SER A 324 2.99 19.65 5.19
CA SER A 324 1.56 19.89 4.90
C SER A 324 1.34 21.02 3.89
N SER A 325 2.12 22.10 3.96
CA SER A 325 2.05 23.22 3.00
C SER A 325 2.56 22.82 1.61
N ALA A 326 3.62 22.01 1.55
CA ALA A 326 4.11 21.45 0.29
C ALA A 326 3.07 20.51 -0.35
N TYR A 327 2.34 19.76 0.46
CA TYR A 327 1.26 18.89 0.00
C TYR A 327 0.02 19.67 -0.43
N LEU A 328 -0.32 20.81 0.18
CA LEU A 328 -1.37 21.70 -0.35
C LEU A 328 -1.04 22.14 -1.78
N PHE A 329 0.19 22.58 -2.04
CA PHE A 329 0.64 22.87 -3.41
C PHE A 329 0.44 21.66 -4.33
N TRP A 330 0.78 20.46 -3.85
CA TRP A 330 0.64 19.24 -4.63
C TRP A 330 -0.83 18.90 -4.93
N HIS A 331 -1.73 19.04 -3.96
CA HIS A 331 -3.19 18.90 -4.13
C HIS A 331 -3.71 19.84 -5.21
N LEU A 332 -3.40 21.14 -5.12
CA LEU A 332 -3.78 22.15 -6.12
C LEU A 332 -3.25 21.79 -7.51
N LYS A 333 -1.98 21.40 -7.59
CA LYS A 333 -1.32 21.01 -8.84
C LYS A 333 -1.92 19.76 -9.46
N LEU A 334 -2.27 18.74 -8.67
CA LEU A 334 -2.91 17.52 -9.16
C LEU A 334 -4.36 17.77 -9.57
N PHE A 335 -5.09 18.59 -8.80
CA PHE A 335 -6.49 18.88 -9.11
C PHE A 335 -6.64 19.67 -10.41
N ALA A 336 -5.71 20.57 -10.74
CA ALA A 336 -5.66 21.19 -12.06
C ALA A 336 -5.58 20.15 -13.20
N GLN A 337 -4.87 19.04 -13.00
CA GLN A 337 -4.79 17.94 -13.98
C GLN A 337 -6.09 17.14 -14.03
N VAL A 338 -6.67 16.86 -12.87
CA VAL A 338 -7.98 16.21 -12.74
C VAL A 338 -9.04 17.01 -13.51
N ALA A 339 -9.10 18.33 -13.31
CA ALA A 339 -9.99 19.25 -14.02
C ALA A 339 -9.76 19.25 -15.54
N ALA A 340 -8.50 19.30 -15.99
CA ALA A 340 -8.20 19.22 -17.42
C ALA A 340 -8.66 17.88 -18.03
N ILE A 341 -8.42 16.75 -17.36
CA ILE A 341 -8.85 15.42 -17.82
C ILE A 341 -10.39 15.30 -17.82
N ALA A 342 -11.06 15.93 -16.85
CA ALA A 342 -12.51 16.00 -16.76
C ALA A 342 -13.16 16.98 -17.76
N GLY A 343 -12.37 17.74 -18.54
CA GLY A 343 -12.85 18.75 -19.48
C GLY A 343 -13.38 20.03 -18.80
N LYS A 344 -12.92 20.32 -17.58
CA LYS A 344 -13.28 21.50 -16.77
C LYS A 344 -12.18 22.56 -16.89
N GLU A 345 -12.06 23.17 -18.07
CA GLU A 345 -10.96 24.08 -18.43
C GLU A 345 -10.83 25.29 -17.49
N GLU A 346 -11.95 25.86 -17.04
CA GLU A 346 -11.96 27.00 -16.11
C GLU A 346 -11.42 26.62 -14.72
N ASP A 347 -11.86 25.48 -14.18
CA ASP A 347 -11.32 24.92 -12.94
C ASP A 347 -9.81 24.62 -13.14
N ALA A 348 -9.42 23.98 -14.25
CA ALA A 348 -8.02 23.67 -14.52
C ALA A 348 -7.12 24.91 -14.50
N ALA A 349 -7.54 26.01 -15.14
CA ALA A 349 -6.83 27.28 -15.10
C ALA A 349 -6.80 27.91 -13.69
N THR A 350 -7.93 27.87 -12.98
CA THR A 350 -8.06 28.40 -11.61
C THR A 350 -7.12 27.70 -10.64
N TYR A 351 -7.17 26.37 -10.57
CA TYR A 351 -6.32 25.60 -9.64
C TYR A 351 -4.84 25.62 -10.06
N ALA A 352 -4.52 25.76 -11.34
CA ALA A 352 -3.14 26.02 -11.77
C ALA A 352 -2.63 27.37 -11.25
N SER A 353 -3.45 28.41 -11.30
CA SER A 353 -3.09 29.73 -10.73
C SER A 353 -2.99 29.71 -9.21
N LEU A 354 -3.83 28.94 -8.53
CA LEU A 354 -3.74 28.73 -7.07
C LEU A 354 -2.48 27.96 -6.70
N ALA A 355 -2.12 26.91 -7.45
CA ALA A 355 -0.88 26.18 -7.25
C ALA A 355 0.34 27.10 -7.40
N GLU A 356 0.35 28.00 -8.38
CA GLU A 356 1.45 28.97 -8.53
C GLU A 356 1.50 29.98 -7.38
N SER A 357 0.36 30.48 -6.92
CA SER A 357 0.28 31.34 -5.72
C SER A 357 0.78 30.62 -4.46
N SER A 358 0.41 29.36 -4.30
CA SER A 358 0.87 28.49 -3.22
C SER A 358 2.39 28.26 -3.30
N ARG A 359 2.94 28.00 -4.49
CA ARG A 359 4.39 27.87 -4.71
C ARG A 359 5.14 29.14 -4.30
N LYS A 360 4.61 30.30 -4.65
CA LYS A 360 5.21 31.59 -4.27
C LYS A 360 5.21 31.78 -2.75
N ALA A 361 4.05 31.62 -2.10
CA ALA A 361 3.92 31.75 -0.65
C ALA A 361 4.81 30.74 0.10
N PHE A 362 4.90 29.51 -0.41
CA PHE A 362 5.76 28.48 0.13
C PHE A 362 7.24 28.86 0.09
N ASN A 363 7.72 29.32 -1.08
CA ASN A 363 9.11 29.75 -1.23
C ASN A 363 9.42 31.01 -0.41
N GLU A 364 8.49 31.96 -0.32
CA GLU A 364 8.65 33.16 0.52
C GLU A 364 8.83 32.80 2.00
N LYS A 365 8.10 31.79 2.48
CA LYS A 365 8.20 31.35 3.88
C LYS A 365 9.41 30.45 4.15
N TYR A 366 9.72 29.54 3.24
CA TYR A 366 10.58 28.39 3.55
C TYR A 366 11.87 28.29 2.74
N PHE A 367 12.04 29.03 1.64
CA PHE A 367 13.26 28.94 0.83
C PHE A 367 14.26 30.04 1.17
N ASP A 368 15.50 29.65 1.48
CA ASP A 368 16.62 30.58 1.65
C ASP A 368 17.49 30.56 0.39
N ALA A 369 17.53 31.68 -0.35
CA ALA A 369 18.32 31.81 -1.56
C ALA A 369 19.84 31.96 -1.30
N GLY A 370 20.23 32.44 -0.12
CA GLY A 370 21.64 32.58 0.28
C GLY A 370 22.24 31.22 0.64
N GLU A 371 21.52 30.45 1.46
CA GLU A 371 21.90 29.11 1.89
C GLU A 371 21.50 28.00 0.91
N LYS A 372 20.65 28.31 -0.09
CA LYS A 372 20.16 27.40 -1.13
C LYS A 372 19.55 26.12 -0.53
N ARG A 373 18.72 26.28 0.49
CA ARG A 373 18.05 25.19 1.19
C ARG A 373 16.66 25.60 1.65
N TYR A 374 15.86 24.61 1.98
CA TYR A 374 14.53 24.80 2.55
C TYR A 374 14.52 24.60 4.05
N ALA A 375 13.84 25.49 4.78
CA ALA A 375 13.60 25.40 6.22
C ALA A 375 14.88 25.05 7.01
N SER A 376 14.91 23.95 7.77
CA SER A 376 16.10 23.55 8.54
C SER A 376 17.14 22.81 7.69
N GLY A 377 16.79 22.44 6.45
CA GLY A 377 17.68 21.84 5.47
C GLY A 377 17.74 20.31 5.56
N THR A 378 16.75 19.68 6.18
CA THR A 378 16.67 18.21 6.24
C THR A 378 16.58 17.58 4.85
N GLN A 379 16.89 16.28 4.75
CA GLN A 379 16.73 15.56 3.49
C GLN A 379 15.30 15.62 2.97
N ALA A 380 14.32 15.44 3.86
CA ALA A 380 12.91 15.44 3.48
C ALA A 380 12.46 16.80 2.94
N GLU A 381 12.82 17.91 3.59
CA GLU A 381 12.45 19.26 3.15
C GLU A 381 12.99 19.55 1.75
N ASN A 382 14.31 19.45 1.57
CA ASN A 382 14.93 19.72 0.28
C ASN A 382 14.41 18.77 -0.81
N ALA A 383 14.24 17.48 -0.50
CA ALA A 383 13.74 16.49 -1.45
C ALA A 383 12.29 16.73 -1.87
N ILE A 384 11.38 17.04 -0.93
CA ILE A 384 9.98 17.36 -1.21
C ILE A 384 9.90 18.57 -2.16
N ALA A 385 10.65 19.64 -1.86
CA ALA A 385 10.67 20.82 -2.72
C ALA A 385 11.15 20.53 -4.14
N LEU A 386 12.22 19.75 -4.28
CA LEU A 386 12.77 19.37 -5.58
C LEU A 386 11.83 18.46 -6.37
N SER A 387 11.29 17.43 -5.71
CA SER A 387 10.45 16.40 -6.32
C SER A 387 9.13 16.98 -6.83
N LEU A 388 8.48 17.83 -6.02
CA LEU A 388 7.20 18.46 -6.38
C LEU A 388 7.35 19.61 -7.38
N GLY A 389 8.56 20.17 -7.52
CA GLY A 389 8.86 21.31 -8.38
C GLY A 389 8.52 22.66 -7.73
N LEU A 390 8.67 22.75 -6.40
CA LEU A 390 8.56 23.99 -5.65
C LEU A 390 9.84 24.84 -5.84
N CYS A 391 11.00 24.18 -5.92
CA CYS A 391 12.31 24.81 -6.07
C CYS A 391 12.43 25.64 -7.36
N PRO A 392 12.86 26.92 -7.27
CA PRO A 392 13.18 27.68 -8.47
C PRO A 392 14.28 26.98 -9.28
N PRO A 393 14.12 26.83 -10.61
CA PRO A 393 15.01 26.01 -11.43
C PRO A 393 16.50 26.35 -11.32
N GLU A 394 16.83 27.62 -11.10
CA GLU A 394 18.20 28.13 -10.97
C GLU A 394 18.92 27.66 -9.70
N TYR A 395 18.18 27.28 -8.65
CA TYR A 395 18.75 26.76 -7.39
C TYR A 395 18.68 25.24 -7.27
N ALA A 396 17.87 24.60 -8.11
CA ALA A 396 17.51 23.19 -7.93
C ALA A 396 18.73 22.24 -7.92
N SER A 397 19.71 22.47 -8.79
CA SER A 397 20.95 21.68 -8.80
C SER A 397 21.79 21.87 -7.53
N ALA A 398 21.79 23.08 -6.96
CA ALA A 398 22.53 23.34 -5.72
C ALA A 398 21.85 22.72 -4.50
N VAL A 399 20.52 22.83 -4.42
CA VAL A 399 19.71 22.15 -3.39
C VAL A 399 19.90 20.63 -3.46
N ALA A 400 19.95 20.06 -4.68
CA ALA A 400 20.21 18.63 -4.88
C ALA A 400 21.63 18.22 -4.48
N ALA A 401 22.62 19.09 -4.70
CA ALA A 401 23.99 18.85 -4.23
C ALA A 401 24.05 18.84 -2.69
N HIS A 402 23.38 19.77 -2.01
CA HIS A 402 23.28 19.76 -0.55
C HIS A 402 22.58 18.51 -0.01
N LEU A 403 21.59 17.99 -0.75
CA LEU A 403 20.92 16.74 -0.40
C LEU A 403 21.89 15.54 -0.44
N GLU A 404 22.76 15.49 -1.44
CA GLU A 404 23.79 14.45 -1.53
C GLU A 404 24.88 14.61 -0.47
N GLU A 405 25.38 15.82 -0.26
CA GLU A 405 26.35 16.13 0.79
C GLU A 405 25.82 15.70 2.17
N ASP A 406 24.54 15.95 2.45
CA ASP A 406 23.89 15.51 3.68
C ASP A 406 23.79 13.99 3.79
N ALA A 407 23.43 13.29 2.71
CA ALA A 407 23.37 11.83 2.71
C ALA A 407 24.74 11.20 2.97
N VAL A 408 25.80 11.75 2.36
CA VAL A 408 27.20 11.34 2.59
C VAL A 408 27.61 11.61 4.03
N ARG A 409 27.28 12.79 4.58
CA ARG A 409 27.55 13.14 5.98
C ARG A 409 26.88 12.19 6.97
N HIS A 410 25.67 11.74 6.66
CA HIS A 410 24.95 10.73 7.43
C HIS A 410 25.36 9.30 7.09
N GLY A 411 26.55 9.07 6.53
CA GLY A 411 27.10 7.73 6.32
C GLY A 411 26.42 6.94 5.19
N HIS A 412 25.90 7.63 4.18
CA HIS A 412 25.10 7.06 3.09
C HIS A 412 23.79 6.43 3.58
N HIS A 413 23.06 7.21 4.39
CA HIS A 413 21.73 6.86 4.90
C HIS A 413 20.69 7.90 4.50
N SER A 414 19.46 7.44 4.32
CA SER A 414 18.31 8.36 4.27
C SER A 414 17.89 8.70 5.69
N THR A 415 17.62 9.97 5.94
CA THR A 415 17.09 10.47 7.22
C THR A 415 15.58 10.72 7.16
N CYS A 416 14.95 10.41 6.04
CA CYS A 416 13.52 10.65 5.82
C CYS A 416 12.63 9.63 6.51
N GLY A 417 11.43 10.08 6.88
CA GLY A 417 10.29 9.22 7.21
C GLY A 417 9.52 8.73 5.98
N ASN A 418 8.33 8.18 6.21
CA ASN A 418 7.44 7.57 5.20
C ASN A 418 7.06 8.53 4.06
N VAL A 419 6.93 9.82 4.34
CA VAL A 419 6.57 10.81 3.32
C VAL A 419 7.81 11.19 2.50
N GLY A 420 8.89 11.54 3.18
CA GLY A 420 10.10 12.10 2.59
C GLY A 420 10.90 11.12 1.72
N TYR A 421 10.97 9.83 2.09
CA TYR A 421 11.90 8.88 1.44
C TYR A 421 11.64 8.77 -0.06
N ARG A 422 10.37 8.80 -0.46
CA ARG A 422 10.01 8.73 -1.87
C ARG A 422 10.54 9.97 -2.58
N HIS A 423 10.25 11.16 -2.05
CA HIS A 423 10.71 12.41 -2.65
C HIS A 423 12.23 12.45 -2.75
N PHE A 424 12.93 11.96 -1.72
CA PHE A 424 14.39 11.85 -1.70
C PHE A 424 14.91 11.01 -2.87
N PHE A 425 14.37 9.81 -3.06
CA PHE A 425 14.78 8.94 -4.16
C PHE A 425 14.54 9.53 -5.54
N TYR A 426 13.38 10.15 -5.77
CA TYR A 426 13.09 10.80 -7.04
C TYR A 426 13.98 12.02 -7.27
N ALA A 427 14.16 12.89 -6.27
CA ALA A 427 15.01 14.06 -6.37
C ALA A 427 16.46 13.67 -6.67
N MET A 428 17.07 12.81 -5.86
CA MET A 428 18.45 12.36 -6.05
C MET A 428 18.66 11.73 -7.44
N SER A 429 17.72 10.91 -7.90
CA SER A 429 17.81 10.28 -9.22
C SER A 429 17.66 11.28 -10.37
N ASP A 430 16.70 12.21 -10.28
CA ASP A 430 16.44 13.21 -11.33
C ASP A 430 17.61 14.20 -11.51
N TYR A 431 18.35 14.49 -10.43
CA TYR A 431 19.51 15.40 -10.45
C TYR A 431 20.87 14.70 -10.58
N GLY A 432 20.90 13.39 -10.87
CA GLY A 432 22.12 12.66 -11.25
C GLY A 432 22.85 11.92 -10.13
N TYR A 433 22.31 11.90 -8.91
CA TYR A 433 22.86 11.20 -7.75
C TYR A 433 22.31 9.78 -7.58
N THR A 434 22.10 9.10 -8.69
CA THR A 434 21.50 7.74 -8.72
C THR A 434 22.40 6.70 -8.04
N ASP A 435 23.72 6.84 -8.17
CA ASP A 435 24.68 5.94 -7.52
C ASP A 435 24.62 6.04 -5.99
N GLU A 436 24.34 7.23 -5.45
CA GLU A 436 24.15 7.43 -4.01
C GLU A 436 22.85 6.78 -3.53
N VAL A 437 21.75 6.89 -4.29
CA VAL A 437 20.50 6.16 -3.99
C VAL A 437 20.75 4.65 -3.93
N LEU A 438 21.51 4.10 -4.89
CA LEU A 438 21.88 2.68 -4.90
C LEU A 438 22.76 2.29 -3.71
N ARG A 439 23.65 3.19 -3.26
CA ARG A 439 24.48 2.98 -2.07
C ARG A 439 23.62 2.93 -0.81
N ILE A 440 22.72 3.90 -0.64
CA ILE A 440 21.78 3.97 0.48
C ILE A 440 20.88 2.72 0.55
N LEU A 441 20.28 2.32 -0.58
CA LEU A 441 19.40 1.15 -0.62
C LEU A 441 20.10 -0.14 -0.17
N LYS A 442 21.39 -0.27 -0.49
CA LYS A 442 22.17 -1.48 -0.22
C LYS A 442 22.97 -1.41 1.07
N ASN A 443 22.99 -0.26 1.74
CA ASN A 443 23.80 -0.05 2.93
C ASN A 443 23.35 -1.02 4.04
N PRO A 444 24.20 -1.98 4.47
CA PRO A 444 23.84 -2.96 5.48
C PRO A 444 23.91 -2.39 6.91
N ALA A 445 24.47 -1.19 7.10
CA ALA A 445 24.48 -0.52 8.39
C ALA A 445 23.10 0.06 8.73
N TYR A 446 22.78 0.16 10.01
CA TYR A 446 21.56 0.83 10.47
C TYR A 446 21.69 2.35 10.23
N PRO A 447 20.65 3.04 9.70
CA PRO A 447 19.33 2.55 9.29
C PRO A 447 19.16 2.32 7.77
N GLY A 448 18.28 1.42 7.35
CA GLY A 448 17.88 1.37 5.95
C GLY A 448 17.45 -0.01 5.45
N TRP A 449 17.14 -0.09 4.16
CA TRP A 449 16.65 -1.32 3.54
C TRP A 449 17.72 -2.40 3.41
N GLY A 450 18.98 -2.03 3.16
CA GLY A 450 20.10 -2.97 3.20
C GLY A 450 20.28 -3.57 4.59
N TYR A 451 20.09 -2.77 5.65
CA TYR A 451 20.04 -3.24 7.03
C TYR A 451 18.88 -4.19 7.29
N MET A 452 17.67 -3.91 6.79
CA MET A 452 16.54 -4.86 6.86
C MET A 452 16.94 -6.22 6.26
N LEU A 453 17.57 -6.22 5.07
CA LEU A 453 18.03 -7.46 4.45
C LEU A 453 19.14 -8.17 5.24
N ALA A 454 20.07 -7.42 5.84
CA ALA A 454 21.14 -7.94 6.68
C ALA A 454 20.59 -8.61 7.95
N ASN A 455 19.44 -8.15 8.44
CA ASN A 455 18.71 -8.71 9.57
C ASN A 455 17.61 -9.72 9.16
N GLY A 456 17.68 -10.26 7.94
CA GLY A 456 16.83 -11.37 7.51
C GLY A 456 15.40 -10.99 7.13
N ALA A 457 15.11 -9.71 6.88
CA ALA A 457 13.79 -9.27 6.43
C ALA A 457 13.39 -9.95 5.09
N THR A 458 12.15 -10.41 5.05
CA THR A 458 11.50 -10.98 3.86
C THR A 458 10.31 -10.13 3.39
N THR A 459 9.97 -9.11 4.17
CA THR A 459 9.09 -7.99 3.82
C THR A 459 9.83 -6.69 4.11
N VAL A 460 9.18 -5.57 3.89
CA VAL A 460 9.64 -4.26 4.33
C VAL A 460 9.09 -3.98 5.74
N TRP A 461 9.82 -3.25 6.56
CA TRP A 461 9.39 -2.87 7.91
C TRP A 461 8.80 -1.45 7.94
N GLU A 462 8.01 -1.14 8.97
CA GLU A 462 7.52 0.23 9.25
C GLU A 462 8.64 1.12 9.76
N ARG A 463 9.38 0.55 10.69
CA ARG A 463 10.45 1.16 11.45
C ARG A 463 11.78 0.69 10.91
N TRP A 464 12.82 1.48 11.19
CA TRP A 464 14.16 1.22 10.67
C TRP A 464 14.95 0.26 11.55
N GLU A 465 14.55 0.17 12.81
CA GLU A 465 15.14 -0.64 13.86
C GLU A 465 14.76 -2.12 13.70
N ALA A 466 15.71 -3.03 13.93
CA ALA A 466 15.45 -4.46 13.83
C ALA A 466 14.81 -5.06 15.09
N GLU A 467 15.03 -4.45 16.25
CA GLU A 467 14.52 -4.96 17.53
C GLU A 467 13.02 -4.73 17.64
N MET A 468 12.24 -5.80 17.77
CA MET A 468 10.79 -5.73 17.87
C MET A 468 10.36 -5.06 19.18
N GLN A 469 9.70 -3.91 19.06
CA GLN A 469 9.09 -3.20 20.20
C GLN A 469 7.56 -3.38 20.22
N ASN A 470 6.92 -2.97 21.33
CA ASN A 470 5.46 -2.88 21.43
C ASN A 470 4.89 -1.73 20.58
N GLU A 471 5.78 -0.85 20.14
CA GLU A 471 5.50 0.14 19.12
C GLU A 471 5.50 -0.50 17.73
N MET A 472 5.02 0.26 16.75
CA MET A 472 4.73 -0.14 15.38
C MET A 472 5.95 -0.76 14.63
N HIS A 473 5.83 -1.99 14.10
CA HIS A 473 6.91 -2.75 13.42
C HIS A 473 6.49 -3.41 12.08
N SER A 474 5.50 -2.88 11.34
CA SER A 474 5.04 -3.45 10.04
C SER A 474 4.65 -2.42 8.95
N PRO A 475 4.80 -2.77 7.66
CA PRO A 475 5.32 -1.92 6.58
C PRO A 475 4.63 -0.56 6.31
N SER A 476 5.43 0.51 6.27
CA SER A 476 5.05 1.75 5.58
C SER A 476 6.15 2.32 4.66
N ILE A 477 7.40 1.82 4.73
CA ILE A 477 8.55 2.42 4.03
C ILE A 477 9.06 1.57 2.85
N THR A 478 8.35 1.56 1.73
CA THR A 478 8.63 0.62 0.61
C THR A 478 9.75 1.13 -0.34
N PRO A 479 10.90 0.42 -0.47
CA PRO A 479 12.03 0.86 -1.32
C PRO A 479 11.76 0.74 -2.82
N CYS A 480 10.68 0.07 -3.23
CA CYS A 480 10.38 -0.13 -4.65
C CYS A 480 10.18 1.18 -5.39
N THR A 481 9.83 2.28 -4.74
CA THR A 481 9.82 3.59 -5.39
C THR A 481 11.21 3.92 -5.95
N ALA A 482 12.30 3.73 -5.21
CA ALA A 482 13.65 3.89 -5.77
C ALA A 482 13.99 2.87 -6.86
N VAL A 483 13.73 1.57 -6.65
CA VAL A 483 14.09 0.49 -7.60
C VAL A 483 13.32 0.60 -8.92
N THR A 484 12.08 1.12 -8.89
CA THR A 484 11.31 1.42 -10.10
C THR A 484 11.75 2.74 -10.76
N THR A 485 12.03 3.79 -9.97
CA THR A 485 12.64 5.08 -10.42
C THR A 485 13.97 4.86 -11.13
N LEU A 486 14.78 3.90 -10.67
CA LEU A 486 16.07 3.48 -11.23
C LEU A 486 16.01 2.96 -12.69
N GLY A 487 14.83 2.86 -13.30
CA GLY A 487 14.81 2.89 -14.77
C GLY A 487 13.55 3.51 -15.37
N PHE A 488 12.91 4.41 -14.62
CA PHE A 488 11.82 5.25 -15.07
C PHE A 488 12.06 6.67 -14.53
N THR A 489 13.18 7.26 -14.95
CA THR A 489 13.30 8.72 -14.97
C THR A 489 12.66 9.23 -16.26
N ALA A 490 11.91 10.33 -16.10
CA ALA A 490 11.08 11.01 -17.09
C ALA A 490 9.72 10.34 -17.39
N ILE A 491 8.63 11.05 -17.08
CA ILE A 491 7.65 11.60 -18.04
C ILE A 491 6.46 12.07 -17.22
N TRP A 492 6.52 13.33 -16.82
CA TRP A 492 5.34 14.18 -16.65
C TRP A 492 5.66 15.67 -16.54
N ARG A 493 6.95 16.08 -16.47
CA ARG A 493 7.28 17.51 -16.47
C ARG A 493 6.95 18.23 -17.79
N GLU A 494 6.72 17.53 -18.92
CA GLU A 494 6.57 18.18 -20.24
C GLU A 494 5.61 17.52 -21.27
N SER A 495 4.47 16.91 -20.91
CA SER A 495 3.53 16.51 -21.99
C SER A 495 2.06 16.55 -21.62
N PRO A 496 1.27 17.46 -22.23
CA PRO A 496 -0.18 17.40 -22.18
C PRO A 496 -0.65 16.24 -23.08
N CYS A 497 -1.62 15.47 -22.57
CA CYS A 497 -2.52 14.59 -23.32
C CYS A 497 -1.95 13.87 -24.55
N ARG A 498 -1.44 12.64 -24.37
CA ARG A 498 -1.43 11.65 -25.47
C ARG A 498 -2.45 10.55 -25.19
N LYS A 499 -3.28 10.28 -26.20
CA LYS A 499 -4.45 9.37 -26.23
C LYS A 499 -4.12 7.87 -26.08
N THR A 500 -2.99 7.51 -25.49
CA THR A 500 -2.58 6.10 -25.32
C THR A 500 -1.75 5.96 -24.05
N PRO A 501 -2.20 5.18 -23.05
CA PRO A 501 -1.56 5.04 -21.72
C PRO A 501 -0.09 4.61 -21.76
N TRP A 502 0.35 3.98 -22.85
CA TRP A 502 1.69 3.38 -22.97
C TRP A 502 2.56 3.94 -24.10
N ALA A 503 2.06 4.89 -24.91
CA ALA A 503 2.75 5.29 -26.15
C ALA A 503 3.96 6.22 -25.97
N ALA A 504 4.24 6.66 -24.75
CA ALA A 504 5.29 7.63 -24.46
C ALA A 504 6.16 7.23 -23.27
N ILE A 505 6.43 5.95 -23.04
CA ILE A 505 7.43 5.54 -22.04
C ILE A 505 8.83 5.67 -22.66
N ARG A 506 9.63 6.61 -22.13
CA ARG A 506 11.07 6.67 -22.39
C ARG A 506 11.78 5.93 -21.26
N SER A 507 12.53 4.89 -21.59
CA SER A 507 13.46 4.27 -20.65
C SER A 507 14.80 5.00 -20.71
N ARG A 508 15.26 5.59 -19.61
CA ARG A 508 16.70 5.77 -19.41
C ARG A 508 17.25 4.42 -18.93
N SER A 509 18.08 3.78 -19.76
CA SER A 509 18.73 2.53 -19.40
C SER A 509 19.91 2.81 -18.48
N ILE A 510 19.86 2.30 -17.25
CA ILE A 510 21.07 2.09 -16.44
C ILE A 510 21.67 0.74 -16.87
N PRO A 511 22.97 0.65 -17.19
CA PRO A 511 23.61 -0.61 -17.55
C PRO A 511 23.33 -1.72 -16.51
N GLY A 512 22.86 -2.89 -16.97
CA GLY A 512 22.67 -4.08 -16.10
C GLY A 512 21.24 -4.32 -15.56
N ILE A 513 20.28 -3.42 -15.79
CA ILE A 513 18.88 -3.60 -15.37
C ILE A 513 18.02 -4.12 -16.55
N ARG A 514 17.32 -5.26 -16.38
CA ARG A 514 16.37 -5.79 -17.37
C ARG A 514 14.93 -5.63 -16.86
N LYS A 515 14.04 -5.10 -17.71
CA LYS A 515 12.62 -4.87 -17.38
C LYS A 515 11.70 -5.60 -18.34
N ARG A 516 10.59 -6.17 -17.84
CA ARG A 516 9.53 -6.72 -18.69
C ARG A 516 8.16 -6.40 -18.08
N PHE A 517 7.39 -5.59 -18.81
CA PHE A 517 5.97 -5.41 -18.55
C PHE A 517 5.21 -6.57 -19.19
N LEU A 518 4.24 -7.13 -18.46
CA LEU A 518 3.31 -8.09 -19.03
C LEU A 518 2.24 -7.31 -19.79
N SER A 519 2.51 -6.98 -21.06
CA SER A 519 1.51 -6.34 -21.92
C SER A 519 0.39 -7.35 -22.23
N SER A 520 -0.71 -7.29 -21.49
CA SER A 520 -1.94 -8.00 -21.84
C SER A 520 -3.17 -7.10 -21.68
N GLY A 521 -3.11 -5.91 -22.29
CA GLY A 521 -4.27 -5.06 -22.49
C GLY A 521 -4.51 -4.83 -23.98
N ARG A 522 -5.36 -5.64 -24.63
CA ARG A 522 -6.00 -5.19 -25.86
C ARG A 522 -6.99 -4.09 -25.45
N PRO A 523 -7.02 -2.91 -26.09
CA PRO A 523 -8.06 -1.94 -25.84
C PRO A 523 -9.43 -2.57 -26.13
N LEU A 524 -10.31 -2.59 -25.14
CA LEU A 524 -11.73 -2.88 -25.34
C LEU A 524 -12.33 -1.73 -26.17
N LYS A 525 -12.23 -1.83 -27.50
CA LYS A 525 -13.05 -1.03 -28.44
C LYS A 525 -14.48 -1.56 -28.40
N ARG A 526 -15.26 -1.18 -27.40
CA ARG A 526 -16.72 -1.23 -27.46
C ARG A 526 -17.25 -0.05 -26.67
N TYR A 527 -17.53 1.05 -27.36
CA TYR A 527 -18.62 2.00 -27.10
C TYR A 527 -18.35 3.26 -27.92
N ALA A 528 -18.78 3.24 -29.19
CA ALA A 528 -19.18 4.41 -29.99
C ALA A 528 -19.32 3.96 -31.45
N GLU A 529 -20.49 3.41 -31.80
CA GLU A 529 -21.03 3.40 -33.17
C GLU A 529 -22.45 2.80 -33.13
N ARG A 530 -23.44 3.66 -32.87
CA ARG A 530 -24.81 3.45 -33.35
C ARG A 530 -25.26 4.74 -34.03
N SER A 531 -24.79 4.92 -35.25
CA SER A 531 -25.37 5.81 -36.24
C SER A 531 -26.46 5.04 -37.00
N ASN A 532 -27.70 5.44 -36.75
CA ASN A 532 -28.80 5.66 -37.72
C ASN A 532 -28.78 4.87 -39.05
N PRO A 533 -29.78 4.00 -39.34
CA PRO A 533 -30.08 3.61 -40.71
C PRO A 533 -31.34 4.31 -41.22
N ALA A 534 -31.14 5.39 -41.97
CA ALA A 534 -32.13 5.87 -42.93
C ALA A 534 -32.01 5.09 -44.23
N GLY A 535 -33.13 4.49 -44.66
CA GLY A 535 -33.49 4.25 -46.06
C GLY A 535 -32.68 3.23 -46.87
N LYS A 536 -33.30 2.07 -47.15
CA LYS A 536 -33.37 1.55 -48.53
C LYS A 536 -34.52 0.54 -48.66
N GLU A 537 -35.42 0.89 -49.57
CA GLU A 537 -36.53 0.08 -50.08
C GLU A 537 -36.04 -1.28 -50.60
N ARG A 538 -36.84 -2.32 -50.33
CA ARG A 538 -36.93 -3.49 -51.19
C ARG A 538 -38.39 -3.86 -51.38
N THR A 539 -38.88 -3.53 -52.56
CA THR A 539 -40.00 -4.18 -53.22
C THR A 539 -39.69 -5.65 -53.44
N GLU A 540 -40.62 -6.54 -53.07
CA GLU A 540 -40.97 -7.71 -53.88
C GLU A 540 -42.33 -8.27 -53.44
N LYS A 541 -43.21 -8.42 -54.43
CA LYS A 541 -44.54 -9.03 -54.37
C LYS A 541 -44.45 -10.49 -54.85
N SER A 542 -45.45 -11.26 -54.42
CA SER A 542 -45.99 -12.52 -54.98
C SER A 542 -45.11 -13.76 -54.94
N SER A 543 -45.53 -14.77 -54.16
CA SER A 543 -46.61 -15.72 -54.49
C SER A 543 -47.17 -16.34 -53.22
#